data_AF-A0AAU6YXZ2-F1
#
_entry.id   AF-A0AAU6YXZ2-F1
#
_cell.length_a   1.000
_cell.length_b   1.000
_cell.length_c   1.000
_cell.angle_alpha   90.00
_cell.angle_beta   90.00
_cell.angle_gamma   90.00
#
_symmetry.space_group_name_H-M   'P 1'
#
loop_
_entity.id
_entity.type
_entity.pdbx_description
1 polymer ?
#
loop_
_entity_poly.entity_id
_entity_poly.type
_entity_poly.pdbx_seq_one_letter_code
_entity_poly.pdbx_strand_id
1 'polypeptide(L)' 'MSYKYRTVKVRGTDLVGTIARRHGGAPEIYETSKDPSTSVVPVFFEETGEIRFFDRKVLEDVASPAG' A
#
# COMPACT_ATOMS: atom_id res chain seq x y z
N MET A 1 13.60 -5.75 -13.93
CA MET A 1 12.18 -5.47 -13.63
C MET A 1 12.13 -4.38 -12.56
N SER A 2 11.86 -3.14 -12.95
CA SER A 2 11.69 -2.05 -11.99
C SER A 2 10.43 -2.30 -11.17
N TYR A 3 10.61 -2.82 -9.96
CA TYR A 3 9.52 -3.01 -9.02
C TYR A 3 9.04 -1.61 -8.60
N LYS A 4 8.09 -1.04 -9.35
CA LYS A 4 7.44 0.21 -8.98
C LYS A 4 6.77 -0.01 -7.62
N TYR A 5 7.37 0.54 -6.58
CA TYR A 5 6.74 0.74 -5.30
C TYR A 5 5.43 1.51 -5.59
N ARG A 6 4.28 0.94 -5.19
CA ARG A 6 3.00 1.59 -5.43
C ARG A 6 2.80 2.62 -4.35
N THR A 7 2.88 3.89 -4.73
CA THR A 7 2.49 5.02 -3.89
C THR A 7 0.97 5.05 -3.82
N VAL A 8 0.44 5.15 -2.60
CA VAL A 8 -0.98 5.17 -2.31
C VAL A 8 -1.33 6.34 -1.41
N LYS A 9 -2.52 6.91 -1.61
CA LYS A 9 -3.13 7.90 -0.74
C LYS A 9 -4.26 7.23 0.04
N VAL A 10 -4.35 7.47 1.34
CA VAL A 10 -5.48 6.99 2.15
C VAL A 10 -6.67 7.92 1.90
N ARG A 11 -7.78 7.37 1.39
CA ARG A 11 -9.02 8.08 1.07
C ARG A 11 -9.50 8.93 2.23
N GLY A 12 -9.86 10.18 1.94
CA GLY A 12 -10.37 11.12 2.94
C GLY A 12 -9.30 11.67 3.88
N THR A 13 -8.01 11.41 3.64
CA THR A 13 -6.89 11.98 4.39
C THR A 13 -5.82 12.49 3.43
N ASP A 14 -4.88 13.29 3.92
CA ASP A 14 -3.67 13.67 3.16
C ASP A 14 -2.49 12.72 3.37
N LEU A 15 -2.74 11.56 3.99
CA LEU A 15 -1.71 10.56 4.21
C LEU A 15 -1.35 9.87 2.90
N VAL A 16 -0.11 10.08 2.47
CA VAL A 16 0.50 9.40 1.32
C VAL A 16 1.59 8.47 1.82
N GLY A 17 1.53 7.22 1.40
CA GLY A 17 2.51 6.22 1.77
C GLY A 17 2.81 5.28 0.61
N THR A 18 3.67 4.31 0.87
CA THR A 18 4.12 3.35 -0.11
C THR A 18 3.76 1.95 0.36
N ILE A 19 3.14 1.13 -0.49
CA ILE A 19 2.86 -0.26 -0.13
C ILE A 19 4.18 -0.98 0.16
N ALA A 20 4.37 -1.36 1.43
CA ALA A 20 5.56 -2.02 1.91
C ALA A 20 5.60 -3.45 1.35
N ARG A 21 6.78 -3.88 0.95
CA ARG A 21 7.04 -5.28 0.55
C ARG A 21 8.18 -5.81 1.39
N ARG A 22 8.10 -7.07 1.80
CA ARG A 22 9.24 -7.76 2.40
C ARG A 22 10.37 -7.80 1.37
N HIS A 23 11.59 -7.48 1.80
CA HIS A 23 12.76 -7.47 0.91
C HIS A 23 12.93 -8.85 0.24
N GLY A 24 12.77 -8.92 -1.08
CA GLY A 24 12.81 -10.15 -1.87
C GLY A 24 11.50 -10.97 -1.94
N GLY A 25 10.38 -10.45 -1.43
CA GLY A 25 9.08 -11.15 -1.39
C GLY A 25 7.97 -10.47 -2.19
N ALA A 26 6.88 -11.20 -2.40
CA ALA A 26 5.62 -10.64 -2.89
C ALA A 26 5.06 -9.62 -1.88
N PRO A 27 4.19 -8.67 -2.29
CA PRO A 27 3.44 -7.84 -1.35
C PRO A 27 2.77 -8.73 -0.30
N GLU A 28 2.94 -8.39 0.97
CA GLU A 28 2.31 -9.13 2.05
C GLU A 28 0.85 -8.70 2.12
N ILE A 29 -0.02 -9.48 1.48
CA ILE A 29 -1.45 -9.25 1.46
C ILE A 29 -2.06 -10.13 2.54
N TYR A 30 -2.63 -9.50 3.55
CA TYR A 30 -3.36 -10.18 4.61
C TYR A 30 -4.82 -10.28 4.17
N GLU A 31 -5.23 -11.46 3.74
CA GLU A 31 -6.64 -11.74 3.41
C GLU A 31 -7.43 -11.92 4.70
N THR A 32 -8.22 -10.91 5.06
CA THR A 32 -9.07 -10.97 6.27
C THR A 32 -10.35 -11.78 6.04
N SER A 33 -10.67 -12.12 4.79
CA SER A 33 -11.78 -12.99 4.39
C SER A 33 -11.47 -13.64 3.05
N LYS A 34 -12.18 -14.72 2.67
CA LYS A 34 -12.07 -15.37 1.33
C LYS A 34 -12.46 -14.45 0.15
N ASP A 35 -12.74 -13.19 0.43
CA ASP A 35 -13.08 -12.17 -0.53
C ASP A 35 -11.82 -11.32 -0.81
N PRO A 36 -11.29 -11.34 -2.05
CA PRO A 36 -10.10 -10.57 -2.43
C PRO A 36 -10.31 -9.05 -2.27
N SER A 37 -11.56 -8.60 -2.14
CA SER A 37 -11.90 -7.21 -1.84
C SER A 37 -11.73 -6.82 -0.35
N THR A 38 -11.37 -7.75 0.54
CA THR A 38 -11.05 -7.50 1.98
C THR A 38 -9.56 -7.68 2.28
N SER A 39 -8.73 -7.41 1.27
CA SER A 39 -7.28 -7.50 1.36
C SER A 39 -6.73 -6.31 2.15
N VAL A 40 -6.02 -6.61 3.24
CA VAL A 40 -5.27 -5.62 4.02
C VAL A 40 -3.82 -5.62 3.56
N VAL A 41 -3.27 -4.43 3.32
CA VAL A 41 -1.88 -4.25 2.87
C VAL A 41 -1.10 -3.33 3.83
N PRO A 42 0.19 -3.62 4.07
CA PRO A 42 1.05 -2.72 4.82
C PRO A 42 1.45 -1.52 3.95
N VAL A 43 1.32 -0.33 4.51
CA VAL A 43 1.70 0.96 3.92
C VAL A 43 2.73 1.62 4.82
N PHE A 44 3.89 1.90 4.26
CA PHE A 44 4.97 2.64 4.90
C PHE A 44 4.78 4.15 4.68
N PHE A 45 4.86 4.93 5.74
CA PHE A 45 4.83 6.40 5.70
C PHE A 45 6.23 6.94 5.96
N GLU A 46 6.81 7.59 4.96
CA GLU A 46 8.17 8.17 5.07
C GLU A 46 8.25 9.28 6.12
N GLU A 47 7.18 10.05 6.29
CA GLU A 47 7.13 11.17 7.23
C GLU A 47 7.31 10.71 8.69
N THR A 48 6.73 9.55 9.05
CA THR A 48 6.78 9.03 10.42
C THR A 48 7.72 7.83 10.58
N GLY A 49 8.14 7.20 9.48
CA GLY A 49 8.88 5.93 9.50
C GLY A 49 8.03 4.74 9.93
N GLU A 50 6.71 4.89 10.02
CA GLU A 50 5.80 3.84 10.49
C GLU A 50 5.25 2.99 9.34
N ILE A 51 4.96 1.72 9.64
CA ILE A 51 4.17 0.85 8.77
C ILE A 51 2.78 0.69 9.40
N ARG A 52 1.73 0.98 8.64
CA ARG A 52 0.34 0.77 9.07
C ARG A 52 -0.41 -0.08 8.05
N PHE A 53 -1.41 -0.80 8.51
CA PHE A 53 -2.20 -1.72 7.70
C PHE A 53 -3.51 -1.08 7.28
N PHE A 54 -3.81 -1.11 5.98
CA PHE A 54 -5.04 -0.55 5.43
C PHE A 54 -5.75 -1.56 4.56
N ASP A 55 -7.08 -1.52 4.59
CA ASP A 55 -7.89 -2.18 3.57
C ASP A 55 -7.60 -1.53 2.21
N ARG A 56 -7.42 -2.35 1.18
CA ARG A 56 -7.17 -1.86 -0.18
C ARG A 56 -8.27 -0.90 -0.67
N LYS A 57 -9.51 -1.04 -0.20
CA LYS A 57 -10.64 -0.16 -0.56
C LYS A 57 -10.49 1.28 -0.07
N VAL A 58 -9.73 1.49 1.00
CA VAL A 58 -9.47 2.84 1.53
C VAL A 58 -8.21 3.46 0.94
N LEU A 59 -7.52 2.77 0.03
CA LEU A 59 -6.33 3.26 -0.64
C LEU A 59 -6.64 3.66 -2.08
N GLU A 60 -6.09 4.78 -2.51
CA GLU A 60 -6.10 5.23 -3.89
C GLU A 60 -4.69 5.15 -4.46
N ASP A 61 -4.54 4.51 -5.61
CA ASP A 61 -3.27 4.49 -6.35
C ASP A 61 -2.97 5.93 -6.78
N VAL A 62 -1.90 6.51 -6.22
CA VAL A 62 -1.33 7.76 -6.71
C VAL A 62 -0.44 7.34 -7.87
N ALA A 63 -0.95 7.48 -9.09
CA ALA A 63 -0.17 7.15 -10.28
C ALA A 63 1.20 7.82 -10.16
N SER A 64 2.28 7.04 -10.11
CA SER A 64 3.62 7.59 -10.32
C SER A 64 3.57 8.35 -11.64
N PRO A 65 4.05 9.61 -11.71
CA PRO A 65 4.15 10.29 -12.99
C PRO A 65 4.90 9.34 -13.93
N ALA A 66 4.26 9.01 -15.04
CA ALA A 66 4.80 8.12 -16.03
C ALA A 66 6.10 8.76 -16.55
N GLY A 67 7.24 8.24 -16.10
CA GLY A 67 8.47 8.26 -16.86
C GLY A 67 8.44 7.17 -17.92
#